data_AF-A0A3A6PUA8-F1
#
_entry.id   AF-A0A3A6PUA8-F1
#
_cell.length_a   1.000
_cell.length_b   1.000
_cell.length_c   1.000
_cell.angle_alpha   90.00
_cell.angle_beta   90.00
_cell.angle_gamma   90.00
#
_symmetry.space_group_name_H-M   'P 1'
#
loop_
_entity.id
_entity.type
_entity.pdbx_description
1 polymer ?
#
loop_
_entity_poly.entity_id
_entity_poly.type
_entity_poly.pdbx_seq_one_letter_code
_entity_poly.pdbx_strand_id
1 'polypeptide(L)'
;MIPIAHYLYEISFSGYYQKKDWQNWADQRILKQTIAEEWLNDISLANSIEMLSNALGDLLISERFEVKNRTPSSDAIIGYYYLMYLEGKFSLQELLLKSGDEADGGEGASVECEEFYAISSQLEKDIFLMEDTDFHRKISVLYEPFGKIAQQQMEELEMY
;
A
#
# COMPACT_ATOMS: atom_id res chain seq x y z
N MET A 1 -4.70 9.90 -16.79
CA MET A 1 -4.59 10.56 -15.48
C MET A 1 -3.87 9.61 -14.55
N ILE A 2 -2.91 10.08 -13.76
CA ILE A 2 -2.25 9.28 -12.72
C ILE A 2 -3.14 9.39 -11.47
N PRO A 3 -3.59 8.28 -10.86
CA PRO A 3 -4.51 8.31 -9.73
C PRO A 3 -3.76 8.57 -8.41
N ILE A 4 -3.29 9.80 -8.25
CA ILE A 4 -2.40 10.20 -7.14
C ILE A 4 -3.10 10.12 -5.78
N ALA A 5 -4.40 10.43 -5.73
CA ALA A 5 -5.14 10.36 -4.48
C ALA A 5 -5.25 8.93 -3.98
N HIS A 6 -5.52 7.98 -4.87
CA HIS A 6 -5.54 6.59 -4.46
C HIS A 6 -4.14 6.07 -4.08
N TYR A 7 -3.08 6.45 -4.79
CA TYR A 7 -1.72 6.05 -4.43
C TYR A 7 -1.34 6.56 -3.03
N LEU A 8 -1.63 7.83 -2.74
CA LEU A 8 -1.36 8.42 -1.43
C LEU A 8 -2.22 7.78 -0.34
N TYR A 9 -3.47 7.42 -0.65
CA TYR A 9 -4.32 6.68 0.28
C TYR A 9 -3.77 5.29 0.58
N GLU A 10 -3.42 4.50 -0.44
CA GLU A 10 -2.96 3.11 -0.31
C GLU A 10 -1.64 3.01 0.47
N ILE A 11 -0.65 3.87 0.16
CA ILE A 11 0.62 3.92 0.90
C ILE A 11 0.44 4.35 2.36
N SER A 12 -0.52 5.23 2.64
CA SER A 12 -0.79 5.71 3.99
C SER A 12 -1.63 4.73 4.80
N PHE A 13 -2.61 4.10 4.16
CA PHE A 13 -3.49 3.10 4.77
C PHE A 13 -2.74 1.83 5.15
N SER A 14 -1.80 1.39 4.31
CA SER A 14 -0.89 0.28 4.64
C SER A 14 0.01 0.58 5.85
N GLY A 15 0.15 1.84 6.24
CA GLY A 15 1.06 2.30 7.28
C GLY A 15 2.51 2.46 6.81
N TYR A 16 2.79 2.30 5.51
CA TYR A 16 4.12 2.59 4.97
C TYR A 16 4.44 4.07 5.08
N TYR A 17 3.51 4.94 4.67
CA TYR A 17 3.53 6.36 5.05
C TYR A 17 2.85 6.55 6.40
N GLN A 18 3.59 7.14 7.32
CA GLN A 18 3.07 7.64 8.58
C GLN A 18 2.55 9.07 8.40
N LYS A 19 1.86 9.58 9.42
CA LYS A 19 1.28 10.92 9.39
C LYS A 19 2.23 12.00 8.88
N LYS A 20 3.48 11.99 9.37
CA LYS A 20 4.47 12.98 8.97
C LYS A 20 4.82 12.88 7.49
N ASP A 21 4.77 11.69 6.90
CA ASP A 21 5.20 11.46 5.53
C ASP A 21 4.18 12.07 4.55
N TRP A 22 2.88 11.81 4.72
CA TRP A 22 1.87 12.43 3.85
C TRP A 22 1.75 13.95 4.07
N GLN A 23 1.95 14.43 5.31
CA GLN A 23 1.96 15.88 5.58
C GLN A 23 3.14 16.55 4.88
N ASN A 24 4.34 15.99 5.04
CA ASN A 24 5.54 16.51 4.36
C ASN A 24 5.41 16.43 2.84
N TRP A 25 4.80 15.35 2.33
CA TRP A 25 4.53 15.18 0.90
C TRP A 25 3.66 16.32 0.36
N ALA A 26 2.60 16.71 1.09
CA ALA A 26 1.75 17.83 0.71
C ALA A 26 2.46 19.18 0.86
N ASP A 27 3.15 19.41 1.98
CA ASP A 27 3.88 20.65 2.25
C ASP A 27 4.90 20.97 1.15
N GLN A 28 5.65 19.98 0.71
CA GLN A 28 6.63 20.14 -0.37
C GLN A 28 6.00 20.59 -1.70
N ARG A 29 4.73 20.23 -1.94
CA ARG A 29 3.98 20.61 -3.15
C ARG A 29 3.35 21.97 -3.02
N ILE A 30 2.79 22.27 -1.85
CA ILE A 30 2.30 23.61 -1.48
C ILE A 30 3.41 24.65 -1.69
N LEU A 31 4.62 24.38 -1.21
CA LEU A 31 5.76 25.29 -1.32
C LEU A 31 6.22 25.55 -2.77
N LYS A 32 5.88 24.67 -3.72
CA LYS A 32 6.23 24.81 -5.14
C LYS A 32 5.17 25.58 -5.93
N GLN A 33 3.99 25.80 -5.38
CA GLN A 33 2.85 26.43 -6.06
C GLN A 33 2.65 27.87 -5.56
N THR A 34 2.33 28.80 -6.47
CA THR A 34 1.97 30.17 -6.08
C THR A 34 0.59 30.24 -5.41
N ILE A 35 -0.31 29.36 -5.83
CA ILE A 35 -1.64 29.16 -5.25
C ILE A 35 -1.77 27.65 -5.08
N ALA A 36 -1.78 27.19 -3.82
CA ALA A 36 -1.93 25.78 -3.51
C ALA A 36 -3.37 25.33 -3.73
N GLU A 37 -3.53 24.16 -4.33
CA GLU A 37 -4.83 23.48 -4.42
C GLU A 37 -5.38 23.16 -3.02
N GLU A 38 -6.69 23.30 -2.82
CA GLU A 38 -7.34 23.18 -1.50
C GLU A 38 -7.07 21.82 -0.85
N TRP A 39 -7.18 20.73 -1.63
CA TRP A 39 -6.96 19.37 -1.16
C TRP A 39 -5.53 19.13 -0.63
N LEU A 40 -4.51 19.82 -1.18
CA LEU A 40 -3.14 19.73 -0.65
C LEU A 40 -3.04 20.35 0.75
N ASN A 41 -3.73 21.47 0.98
CA ASN A 41 -3.80 22.08 2.31
C ASN A 41 -4.52 21.14 3.29
N ASP A 42 -5.62 20.52 2.86
CA ASP A 42 -6.36 19.58 3.71
C ASP A 42 -5.52 18.34 4.08
N ILE A 43 -4.72 17.80 3.16
CA ILE A 43 -3.74 16.74 3.46
C ILE A 43 -2.69 17.20 4.46
N SER A 44 -2.12 18.40 4.28
CA SER A 44 -1.10 18.93 5.20
C SER A 44 -1.62 19.03 6.64
N LEU A 45 -2.92 19.26 6.80
CA LEU A 45 -3.60 19.38 8.09
C LEU A 45 -4.18 18.05 8.61
N ALA A 46 -4.24 17.01 7.77
CA ALA A 46 -4.81 15.71 8.13
C ALA A 46 -3.97 15.01 9.20
N ASN A 47 -4.59 14.74 10.35
CA ASN A 47 -3.90 14.16 11.50
C ASN A 47 -4.19 12.67 11.75
N SER A 48 -5.06 12.07 10.93
CA SER A 48 -5.47 10.67 10.97
C SER A 48 -5.72 10.16 9.55
N ILE A 49 -5.74 8.84 9.38
CA ILE A 49 -6.06 8.22 8.09
C ILE A 49 -7.49 8.57 7.62
N GLU A 50 -8.42 8.74 8.56
CA GLU A 50 -9.79 9.17 8.27
C GLU A 50 -9.83 10.60 7.74
N MET A 51 -9.09 11.52 8.36
CA MET A 51 -8.98 12.89 7.85
C MET A 51 -8.28 12.94 6.49
N LEU A 52 -7.24 12.11 6.29
CA LEU A 52 -6.58 11.99 4.99
C LEU A 52 -7.56 11.48 3.93
N SER A 53 -8.32 10.43 4.24
CA SER A 53 -9.34 9.89 3.34
C SER A 53 -10.40 10.92 2.98
N ASN A 54 -10.82 11.75 3.94
CA ASN A 54 -11.78 12.83 3.69
C ASN A 54 -11.19 13.92 2.79
N ALA A 55 -9.94 14.34 3.03
CA ALA A 55 -9.24 15.31 2.19
C ALA A 55 -9.07 14.83 0.74
N LEU A 56 -8.91 13.51 0.55
CA LEU A 56 -8.77 12.87 -0.75
C LEU A 56 -10.11 12.51 -1.41
N GLY A 57 -11.24 12.64 -0.71
CA GLY A 57 -12.51 12.02 -1.06
C GLY A 57 -12.99 12.31 -2.49
N ASP A 58 -13.04 13.60 -2.86
CA ASP A 58 -13.49 14.01 -4.21
C ASP A 58 -12.55 13.51 -5.32
N LEU A 59 -11.23 13.52 -5.06
CA LEU A 59 -10.24 13.00 -6.00
C LEU A 59 -10.35 11.48 -6.14
N LEU A 60 -10.51 10.73 -5.03
CA LEU A 60 -10.69 9.28 -5.06
C LEU A 60 -11.89 8.88 -5.92
N ILE A 61 -12.99 9.61 -5.80
CA ILE A 61 -14.19 9.41 -6.61
C ILE A 61 -13.88 9.73 -8.08
N SER A 62 -13.33 10.90 -8.39
CA SER A 62 -13.04 11.33 -9.75
C SER A 62 -12.07 10.38 -10.46
N GLU A 63 -10.96 10.02 -9.81
CA GLU A 63 -9.94 9.14 -10.36
C GLU A 63 -10.48 7.73 -10.65
N ARG A 64 -11.40 7.22 -9.80
CA ARG A 64 -12.05 5.92 -10.04
C ARG A 64 -12.88 5.92 -11.33
N PHE A 65 -13.52 7.03 -11.68
CA PHE A 65 -14.29 7.14 -12.92
C PHE A 65 -13.41 7.30 -14.17
N GLU A 66 -12.24 7.93 -14.03
CA GLU A 66 -11.39 8.28 -15.16
C GLU A 66 -10.35 7.22 -15.52
N VAL A 67 -9.89 6.42 -14.55
CA VAL A 67 -8.84 5.41 -14.76
C VAL A 67 -9.47 4.03 -14.96
N LYS A 68 -9.63 3.62 -16.23
CA LYS A 68 -10.03 2.25 -16.59
C LYS A 68 -8.91 1.25 -16.29
N ASN A 69 -9.27 0.04 -15.85
CA ASN A 69 -8.35 -1.07 -15.55
C ASN A 69 -7.29 -0.74 -14.51
N ARG A 70 -7.68 0.01 -13.47
CA ARG A 70 -6.82 0.26 -12.33
C ARG A 70 -6.52 -1.06 -11.61
N THR A 71 -5.26 -1.27 -11.24
CA THR A 71 -4.87 -2.33 -10.32
C THR A 71 -5.69 -2.21 -9.03
N PRO A 72 -6.19 -3.31 -8.46
CA PRO A 72 -6.91 -3.26 -7.20
C PRO A 72 -6.10 -2.57 -6.10
N SER A 73 -6.75 -1.76 -5.26
CA SER A 73 -6.08 -1.09 -4.15
C SER A 73 -5.42 -2.08 -3.18
N SER A 74 -6.06 -3.24 -2.96
CA SER A 74 -5.53 -4.30 -2.11
C SER A 74 -4.21 -4.87 -2.62
N ASP A 75 -4.00 -4.97 -3.93
CA ASP A 75 -2.72 -5.42 -4.50
C ASP A 75 -1.58 -4.46 -4.18
N ALA A 76 -1.85 -3.15 -4.21
CA ALA A 76 -0.88 -2.13 -3.82
C ALA A 76 -0.60 -2.19 -2.32
N ILE A 77 -1.63 -2.30 -1.48
CA ILE A 77 -1.52 -2.40 -0.02
C ILE A 77 -0.70 -3.62 0.39
N ILE A 78 -0.98 -4.80 -0.19
CA ILE A 78 -0.18 -6.02 -0.02
C ILE A 78 1.27 -5.79 -0.45
N GLY A 79 1.47 -5.04 -1.54
CA GLY A 79 2.80 -4.64 -2.01
C GLY A 79 3.57 -3.83 -0.96
N TYR A 80 2.92 -2.85 -0.32
CA TYR A 80 3.53 -2.07 0.76
C TYR A 80 3.84 -2.91 1.99
N TYR A 81 2.99 -3.89 2.34
CA TYR A 81 3.30 -4.86 3.40
C TYR A 81 4.57 -5.64 3.07
N TYR A 82 4.72 -6.08 1.82
CA TYR A 82 5.92 -6.79 1.37
C TYR A 82 7.17 -5.91 1.43
N LEU A 83 7.09 -4.64 1.03
CA LEU A 83 8.21 -3.70 1.17
C LEU A 83 8.61 -3.52 2.65
N MET A 84 7.65 -3.38 3.55
CA MET A 84 7.94 -3.32 5.00
C MET A 84 8.59 -4.59 5.53
N TYR A 85 8.19 -5.77 5.03
CA TYR A 85 8.87 -7.03 5.35
C TYR A 85 10.32 -7.04 4.86
N LEU A 86 10.59 -6.63 3.62
CA LEU A 86 11.95 -6.54 3.08
C LEU A 86 12.84 -5.55 3.84
N GLU A 87 12.24 -4.49 4.38
CA GLU A 87 12.89 -3.50 5.25
C GLU A 87 13.07 -3.96 6.70
N GLY A 88 12.57 -5.16 7.06
CA GLY A 88 12.62 -5.70 8.41
C GLY A 88 11.67 -5.04 9.41
N LYS A 89 10.69 -4.28 8.92
CA LYS A 89 9.62 -3.68 9.75
C LYS A 89 8.54 -4.69 10.11
N PHE A 90 8.33 -5.70 9.27
CA PHE A 90 7.44 -6.84 9.54
C PHE A 90 8.21 -8.16 9.58
N SER A 91 7.76 -9.06 10.45
CA SER A 91 8.03 -10.48 10.35
C SER A 91 7.26 -11.12 9.18
N LEU A 92 7.65 -12.32 8.76
CA LEU A 92 6.93 -13.06 7.74
C LEU A 92 5.49 -13.40 8.18
N GLN A 93 5.30 -13.68 9.48
CA GLN A 93 3.99 -13.94 10.06
C GLN A 93 3.09 -12.70 9.96
N GLU A 94 3.62 -11.51 10.28
CA GLU A 94 2.87 -10.25 10.14
C GLU A 94 2.53 -9.95 8.68
N LEU A 95 3.47 -10.19 7.76
CA LEU A 95 3.23 -10.04 6.32
C LEU A 95 2.06 -10.93 5.87
N LEU A 96 2.09 -12.22 6.21
CA LEU A 96 1.06 -13.18 5.79
C LEU A 96 -0.30 -12.87 6.39
N LEU A 97 -0.35 -12.55 7.69
CA LEU A 97 -1.60 -12.21 8.37
C LEU A 97 -2.24 -10.97 7.72
N LYS A 98 -1.46 -9.88 7.59
CA LYS A 98 -1.97 -8.63 7.01
C LYS A 98 -2.38 -8.76 5.56
N SER A 99 -1.65 -9.58 4.78
CA SER A 99 -1.99 -9.81 3.37
C SER A 99 -3.24 -10.69 3.23
N GLY A 100 -3.41 -11.68 4.10
CA GLY A 100 -4.64 -12.47 4.17
C GLY A 100 -5.86 -11.63 4.54
N ASP A 101 -5.75 -10.79 5.58
CA ASP A 101 -6.82 -9.88 6.00
C ASP A 101 -7.21 -8.89 4.88
N GLU A 102 -6.21 -8.33 4.19
CA GLU A 102 -6.44 -7.41 3.07
C GLU A 102 -7.04 -8.11 1.84
N ALA A 103 -6.65 -9.35 1.56
CA ALA A 103 -7.21 -10.11 0.45
C ALA A 103 -8.66 -10.56 0.69
N ASP A 104 -9.04 -10.83 1.94
CA ASP A 104 -10.40 -11.24 2.33
C ASP A 104 -11.36 -10.04 2.41
N GLY A 105 -10.93 -8.97 3.08
CA GLY A 105 -11.77 -7.82 3.40
C GLY A 105 -11.59 -6.58 2.51
N GLY A 106 -10.57 -6.58 1.64
CA GLY A 106 -10.18 -5.43 0.83
C GLY A 106 -11.00 -5.24 -0.45
N GLU A 107 -10.51 -4.35 -1.32
CA GLU A 107 -11.15 -4.03 -2.60
C GLU A 107 -10.71 -4.97 -3.73
N GLY A 108 -10.81 -6.28 -3.48
CA GLY A 108 -10.63 -7.33 -4.48
C GLY A 108 -9.18 -7.56 -4.90
N ALA A 109 -8.35 -8.06 -3.99
CA ALA A 109 -7.00 -8.51 -4.32
C ALA A 109 -7.00 -9.55 -5.46
N SER A 110 -5.95 -9.55 -6.27
CA SER A 110 -5.78 -10.50 -7.39
C SER A 110 -5.40 -11.92 -6.94
N VAL A 111 -5.10 -12.09 -5.64
CA VAL A 111 -4.83 -13.37 -4.99
C VAL A 111 -5.80 -13.54 -3.83
N GLU A 112 -6.41 -14.72 -3.77
CA GLU A 112 -7.36 -15.10 -2.72
C GLU A 112 -6.67 -15.23 -1.35
N CYS A 113 -7.40 -14.94 -0.27
CA CYS A 113 -6.83 -14.91 1.09
C CYS A 113 -6.30 -16.28 1.54
N GLU A 114 -6.87 -17.38 1.03
CA GLU A 114 -6.45 -18.75 1.33
C GLU A 114 -5.00 -19.03 0.94
N GLU A 115 -4.46 -18.37 -0.09
CA GLU A 115 -3.07 -18.55 -0.50
C GLU A 115 -2.12 -18.06 0.61
N PHE A 116 -2.43 -16.94 1.25
CA PHE A 116 -1.64 -16.42 2.38
C PHE A 116 -1.81 -17.28 3.64
N TYR A 117 -3.05 -17.67 3.97
CA TYR A 117 -3.33 -18.50 5.15
C TYR A 117 -2.76 -19.92 5.03
N ALA A 118 -2.70 -20.47 3.81
CA ALA A 118 -2.08 -21.77 3.55
C ALA A 118 -0.59 -21.75 3.87
N ILE A 119 0.11 -20.67 3.51
CA ILE A 119 1.54 -20.49 3.82
C ILE A 119 1.73 -20.30 5.33
N SER A 120 0.90 -19.47 5.98
CA SER A 120 0.93 -19.28 7.43
C SER A 120 0.77 -20.63 8.17
N SER A 121 -0.21 -21.43 7.74
CA SER A 121 -0.48 -22.77 8.29
C SER A 121 0.68 -23.75 8.07
N GLN A 122 1.49 -23.59 7.02
CA GLN A 122 2.68 -24.40 6.79
C GLN A 122 3.80 -24.03 7.77
N LEU A 123 4.03 -22.74 7.99
CA LEU A 123 5.02 -22.24 8.95
C LEU A 123 4.74 -22.67 10.39
N GLU A 124 3.46 -22.71 10.79
CA GLU A 124 3.07 -23.19 12.11
C GLU A 124 3.37 -24.68 12.32
N LYS A 125 3.33 -25.48 11.25
CA LYS A 125 3.57 -26.93 11.29
C LYS A 125 5.05 -27.27 11.24
N ASP A 126 5.87 -26.46 10.56
CA ASP A 126 7.30 -26.68 10.42
C ASP A 126 8.07 -25.37 10.54
N ILE A 127 8.59 -25.14 11.74
CA ILE A 127 9.36 -23.93 12.06
C ILE A 127 10.67 -23.82 11.27
N PHE A 128 11.20 -24.94 10.76
CA PHE A 128 12.46 -24.95 10.00
C PHE A 128 12.29 -24.41 8.57
N LEU A 129 11.05 -24.26 8.09
CA LEU A 129 10.77 -23.60 6.81
C LEU A 129 11.26 -22.14 6.77
N MET A 130 11.42 -21.49 7.94
CA MET A 130 12.02 -20.15 8.00
C MET A 130 13.51 -20.12 7.63
N GLU A 131 14.19 -21.26 7.62
CA GLU A 131 15.60 -21.38 7.19
C GLU A 131 15.70 -21.94 5.76
N ASP A 132 14.58 -22.36 5.17
CA ASP A 132 14.52 -22.97 3.85
C ASP A 132 14.55 -21.92 2.73
N THR A 133 15.62 -21.94 1.94
CA THR A 133 15.83 -21.02 0.81
C THR A 133 14.78 -21.17 -0.30
N ASP A 134 14.30 -22.38 -0.56
CA ASP A 134 13.24 -22.62 -1.56
C ASP A 134 11.90 -22.10 -1.07
N PHE A 135 11.64 -22.18 0.24
CA PHE A 135 10.47 -21.58 0.86
C PHE A 135 10.48 -20.05 0.69
N HIS A 136 11.58 -19.37 1.05
CA HIS A 136 11.75 -17.93 0.84
C HIS A 136 11.61 -17.50 -0.63
N ARG A 137 12.08 -18.33 -1.55
CA ARG A 137 11.92 -18.10 -2.99
C ARG A 137 10.44 -18.13 -3.40
N LYS A 138 9.64 -19.06 -2.87
CA LYS A 138 8.20 -19.11 -3.15
C LYS A 138 7.48 -17.87 -2.63
N ILE A 139 7.80 -17.43 -1.41
CA ILE A 139 7.28 -16.17 -0.86
C ILE A 139 7.62 -15.01 -1.78
N SER A 140 8.89 -14.90 -2.18
CA SER A 140 9.33 -13.80 -3.05
C SER A 140 8.59 -13.80 -4.39
N VAL A 141 8.39 -14.96 -5.02
CA VAL A 141 7.63 -15.09 -6.27
C VAL A 141 6.16 -14.69 -6.10
N LEU A 142 5.53 -15.07 -4.98
CA LEU A 142 4.15 -14.68 -4.68
C LEU A 142 4.01 -13.16 -4.55
N TYR A 143 4.94 -12.51 -3.85
CA TYR A 143 4.84 -11.09 -3.52
C TYR A 143 5.46 -10.14 -4.55
N GLU A 144 6.33 -10.62 -5.45
CA GLU A 144 7.01 -9.79 -6.44
C GLU A 144 6.06 -8.91 -7.29
N PRO A 145 4.91 -9.41 -7.79
CA PRO A 145 3.98 -8.58 -8.56
C PRO A 145 3.43 -7.40 -7.74
N PHE A 146 3.05 -7.65 -6.48
CA PHE A 146 2.54 -6.62 -5.56
C PHE A 146 3.62 -5.59 -5.22
N GLY A 147 4.85 -6.05 -4.96
CA GLY A 147 6.00 -5.17 -4.70
C GLY A 147 6.27 -4.20 -5.86
N LYS A 148 6.15 -4.67 -7.10
CA LYS A 148 6.30 -3.81 -8.29
C LYS A 148 5.22 -2.74 -8.39
N ILE A 149 3.98 -3.09 -8.05
CA ILE A 149 2.86 -2.13 -8.02
C ILE A 149 3.14 -1.03 -6.99
N ALA A 150 3.50 -1.41 -5.76
CA ALA A 150 3.82 -0.46 -4.69
C ALA A 150 5.01 0.45 -5.05
N GLN A 151 6.08 -0.11 -5.62
CA GLN A 151 7.24 0.68 -6.07
C GLN A 151 6.86 1.70 -7.15
N GLN A 152 6.08 1.28 -8.16
CA GLN A 152 5.63 2.18 -9.21
C GLN A 152 4.80 3.33 -8.64
N GLN A 153 3.90 3.06 -7.69
CA GLN A 153 3.12 4.12 -7.04
C GLN A 153 4.00 5.10 -6.27
N MET A 154 5.01 4.62 -5.56
CA MET A 154 5.97 5.49 -4.86
C MET A 154 6.70 6.41 -5.83
N GLU A 155 7.17 5.89 -6.95
CA GLU A 155 7.84 6.69 -7.98
C GLU A 155 6.91 7.79 -8.52
N GLU A 156 5.65 7.45 -8.83
CA GLU A 156 4.65 8.43 -9.29
C GLU A 156 4.33 9.47 -8.21
N LEU A 157 4.26 9.06 -6.94
CA LEU A 157 4.09 9.96 -5.79
C LEU A 157 5.27 10.90 -5.61
N GLU A 158 6.50 10.51 -5.92
CA GLU A 158 7.67 11.37 -5.83
C GLU A 158 7.75 12.35 -7.01
N MET A 159 7.31 11.93 -8.20
CA MET A 159 7.36 12.73 -9.42
C MET A 159 6.24 13.77 -9.56
N TYR A 160 5.12 13.60 -8.85
CA TYR A 160 3.98 14.55 -8.84
C TYR A 160 4.38 15.92 -8.29
#